data_AF-A0A7S4IWQ7-F1
#
_entry.id   AF-A0A7S4IWQ7-F1
#
_cell.length_a   1.000
_cell.length_b   1.000
_cell.length_c   1.000
_cell.angle_alpha   90.00
_cell.angle_beta   90.00
_cell.angle_gamma   90.00
#
_symmetry.space_group_name_H-M   'P 1'
#
loop_
_entity.id
_entity.type
_entity.pdbx_description
1 polymer ?
#
loop_
_entity_poly.entity_id
_entity_poly.type
_entity_poly.pdbx_seq_one_letter_code
_entity_poly.pdbx_strand_id
1 'polypeptide(L)'
;MRNQHSLEEIAEIHRLLEDIKGEYEEGIRAVLKKNDPILFGNPHMIPKLQKIQINRGLGLAAQNTNILKKSISEFTAITGQIPLITRSKKSIAGFKIREDMELGLTVTL
;
A
#
# COMPACT_ATOMS: atom_id res chain seq x y z
N MET A 1 3.83 -30.70 -11.32
CA MET A 1 4.76 -30.15 -10.31
C MET A 1 4.34 -28.71 -10.04
N ARG A 2 3.38 -28.51 -9.12
CA ARG A 2 3.03 -27.18 -8.61
C ARG A 2 4.01 -26.89 -7.47
N ASN A 3 4.75 -25.80 -7.60
CA ASN A 3 5.84 -25.40 -6.72
C ASN A 3 5.34 -25.24 -5.27
N GLN A 4 6.15 -25.69 -4.32
CA GLN A 4 5.98 -25.58 -2.86
C GLN A 4 6.10 -24.12 -2.32
N HIS A 5 5.79 -23.12 -3.14
CA HIS A 5 6.11 -21.72 -2.89
C HIS A 5 5.01 -20.78 -3.42
N SER A 6 3.74 -21.03 -3.09
CA SER A 6 2.81 -19.90 -3.11
C SER A 6 3.19 -18.94 -1.97
N LEU A 7 3.17 -17.63 -2.24
CA LEU A 7 3.45 -16.62 -1.22
C LEU A 7 2.46 -16.73 -0.05
N GLU A 8 1.25 -17.20 -0.34
CA GLU A 8 0.20 -17.49 0.63
C GLU A 8 0.63 -18.59 1.61
N GLU A 9 1.12 -19.74 1.12
CA GLU A 9 1.62 -20.82 2.00
C GLU A 9 2.79 -20.37 2.88
N ILE A 10 3.73 -19.59 2.35
CA ILE A 10 4.87 -19.08 3.14
C ILE A 10 4.38 -18.11 4.21
N ALA A 11 3.46 -17.21 3.86
CA ALA A 11 2.90 -16.26 4.82
C ALA A 11 2.05 -16.95 5.90
N GLU A 12 1.35 -18.02 5.54
CA GLU A 12 0.55 -18.85 6.45
C GLU A 12 1.45 -19.65 7.41
N ILE A 13 2.55 -20.24 6.92
CA ILE A 13 3.58 -20.91 7.74
C ILE A 13 4.15 -19.96 8.81
N HIS A 14 4.32 -18.69 8.46
CA HIS A 14 4.85 -17.66 9.35
C HIS A 14 3.76 -16.85 10.08
N ARG A 15 2.48 -17.28 10.05
CA ARG A 15 1.32 -16.56 10.64
C ARG A 15 1.20 -15.09 10.25
N LEU A 16 1.87 -14.67 9.18
CA LEU A 16 1.85 -13.31 8.65
C LEU A 16 0.47 -12.91 8.13
N LEU A 17 -0.40 -13.86 7.78
CA LEU A 17 -1.77 -13.56 7.34
C LEU A 17 -2.77 -13.40 8.49
N GLU A 18 -2.47 -13.96 9.67
CA GLU A 18 -3.37 -13.92 10.82
C GLU A 18 -3.11 -12.71 11.73
N ASP A 19 -1.84 -12.44 12.09
CA ASP A 19 -1.46 -11.30 12.94
C ASP A 19 -0.06 -10.77 12.61
N ILE A 20 0.00 -9.87 11.63
CA ILE A 20 1.22 -9.16 11.22
C ILE A 20 1.85 -8.38 12.40
N LYS A 21 1.02 -7.86 13.31
CA LYS A 21 1.50 -7.05 14.42
C LYS A 21 2.19 -7.93 15.47
N GLY A 22 1.58 -9.07 15.80
CA GLY A 22 2.17 -10.08 16.67
C GLY A 22 3.51 -10.57 16.15
N GLU A 23 3.57 -10.96 14.87
CA GLU A 23 4.81 -11.42 14.23
C GLU A 23 5.91 -10.36 14.23
N TYR A 24 5.55 -9.09 14.04
CA TYR A 24 6.51 -7.99 14.13
C TYR A 24 7.07 -7.83 15.55
N GLU A 25 6.23 -7.83 16.58
CA GLU A 25 6.65 -7.58 17.97
C GLU A 25 7.43 -8.76 18.57
N GLU A 26 7.03 -9.99 18.27
CA GLU A 26 7.60 -11.21 18.87
C GLU A 26 8.75 -11.79 18.04
N GLY A 27 8.61 -11.80 16.71
CA GLY A 27 9.59 -12.38 15.79
C GLY A 27 10.60 -11.37 15.29
N ILE A 28 10.16 -10.49 14.37
CA ILE A 28 11.04 -9.61 13.59
C ILE A 28 11.85 -8.67 14.50
N ARG A 29 11.19 -8.05 15.49
CA ARG A 29 11.84 -7.12 16.42
C ARG A 29 12.95 -7.78 17.24
N ALA A 30 12.74 -9.02 17.69
CA ALA A 30 13.73 -9.77 18.45
C ALA A 30 14.96 -10.12 17.60
N VAL A 31 14.72 -10.55 16.35
CA VAL A 31 15.79 -10.86 15.38
C VAL A 31 16.61 -9.61 15.06
N LEU A 32 15.96 -8.48 14.76
CA LEU A 32 16.66 -7.22 14.47
C LEU A 32 17.54 -6.78 15.65
N LYS A 33 17.01 -6.81 16.87
CA LYS A 33 17.76 -6.44 18.07
C LYS A 33 18.96 -7.37 18.32
N LYS A 34 18.83 -8.66 18.02
CA LYS A 34 19.90 -9.67 18.20
C LYS A 34 21.00 -9.54 17.16
N ASN A 35 20.66 -9.24 15.91
CA ASN A 35 21.62 -9.15 14.81
C ASN A 35 22.50 -7.90 14.92
N ASP A 36 21.93 -6.76 15.32
CA ASP A 36 22.65 -5.48 15.35
C ASP A 36 22.45 -4.72 16.69
N PRO A 37 22.97 -5.24 17.81
CA PRO A 37 22.74 -4.66 19.14
C PRO A 37 23.33 -3.25 19.32
N ILE A 38 24.36 -2.89 18.56
CA ILE A 38 24.98 -1.56 18.58
C ILE A 38 24.08 -0.52 17.90
N LEU A 39 23.39 -0.91 16.82
CA LEU A 39 22.46 -0.05 16.09
C LEU A 39 21.10 0.05 16.78
N PHE A 40 20.64 -1.03 17.43
CA PHE A 40 19.31 -1.12 18.05
C PHE A 40 19.34 -1.16 19.58
N GLY A 41 20.35 -0.56 20.20
CA GLY A 41 20.47 -0.49 21.67
C GLY A 41 19.27 0.17 22.34
N ASN A 42 18.64 1.16 21.68
CA ASN A 42 17.37 1.74 22.10
C ASN A 42 16.19 1.03 21.38
N PRO A 43 15.20 0.49 22.12
CA PRO A 43 14.03 -0.17 21.53
C PRO A 43 13.20 0.70 20.57
N HIS A 44 13.31 2.03 20.67
CA HIS A 44 12.62 2.99 19.78
C HIS A 44 13.34 3.21 18.44
N MET A 45 14.57 2.73 18.28
CA MET A 45 15.33 2.82 17.01
C MET A 45 14.97 1.71 16.03
N ILE A 46 14.24 0.68 16.48
CA ILE A 46 13.84 -0.42 15.63
C ILE A 46 12.82 0.10 14.60
N PRO A 47 13.04 -0.13 13.29
CA PRO A 47 12.20 0.40 12.23
C PRO A 47 10.78 -0.18 12.30
N LYS A 48 9.79 0.67 12.06
CA LYS A 48 8.35 0.34 12.10
C LYS A 48 7.68 0.75 10.80
N LEU A 49 6.65 0.00 10.40
CA LEU A 49 5.79 0.40 9.30
C LEU A 49 4.92 1.58 9.73
N GLN A 50 5.04 2.72 9.04
CA GLN A 50 4.29 3.93 9.39
C GLN A 50 2.95 4.02 8.67
N LYS A 51 2.93 3.71 7.37
CA LYS A 51 1.75 3.77 6.51
C LYS A 51 1.99 3.01 5.20
N ILE A 52 0.91 2.56 4.57
CA ILE A 52 0.92 2.02 3.20
C ILE A 52 0.04 2.91 2.33
N GLN A 53 0.66 3.60 1.36
CA GLN A 53 -0.10 4.38 0.39
C GLN A 53 -0.34 3.57 -0.88
N ILE A 54 -1.61 3.41 -1.25
CA ILE A 54 -2.04 2.74 -2.48
C ILE A 54 -2.52 3.81 -3.45
N ASN A 55 -2.02 3.77 -4.69
CA ASN A 55 -2.34 4.76 -5.72
C ASN A 55 -2.67 4.06 -7.04
N ARG A 56 -3.70 4.54 -7.74
CA ARG A 56 -4.05 4.14 -9.10
C ARG A 56 -4.15 5.37 -9.99
N GLY A 57 -3.29 5.41 -11.01
CA GLY A 57 -3.38 6.36 -12.11
C GLY A 57 -4.39 5.86 -13.16
N LEU A 58 -5.42 6.65 -13.42
CA LEU A 58 -6.41 6.40 -14.47
C LEU A 58 -6.14 7.27 -15.72
N GLY A 59 -5.35 8.33 -15.58
CA GLY A 59 -5.04 9.25 -16.67
C GLY A 59 -6.30 9.88 -17.24
N LEU A 60 -6.39 10.00 -18.56
CA LEU A 60 -7.57 10.57 -19.23
C LEU A 60 -8.84 9.73 -19.04
N ALA A 61 -8.72 8.44 -18.68
CA ALA A 61 -9.88 7.59 -18.41
C ALA A 61 -10.65 8.03 -17.15
N ALA A 62 -10.03 8.79 -16.25
CA ALA A 62 -10.69 9.38 -15.08
C ALA A 62 -11.83 10.33 -15.46
N GLN A 63 -11.79 10.94 -16.66
CA GLN A 63 -12.85 11.81 -17.16
C GLN A 63 -14.15 11.04 -17.43
N ASN A 64 -14.06 9.73 -17.65
CA ASN A 64 -15.24 8.88 -17.74
C ASN A 64 -15.74 8.55 -16.33
N THR A 65 -16.85 9.17 -15.95
CA THR A 65 -17.47 9.03 -14.62
C THR A 65 -17.81 7.59 -14.25
N ASN A 66 -18.10 6.71 -15.23
CA ASN A 66 -18.38 5.30 -14.97
C ASN A 66 -17.11 4.53 -14.56
N ILE A 67 -15.99 4.80 -15.23
CA ILE A 67 -14.69 4.17 -14.91
C ILE A 67 -14.22 4.63 -13.53
N LEU A 68 -14.39 5.93 -13.23
CA LEU A 68 -14.01 6.49 -11.93
C LEU A 68 -14.84 5.87 -10.80
N LYS A 69 -16.17 5.84 -10.92
CA LYS A 69 -17.07 5.22 -9.92
C LYS A 69 -16.77 3.73 -9.71
N LYS A 70 -16.51 2.99 -10.80
CA LYS A 70 -16.12 1.58 -10.71
C LYS A 70 -14.81 1.43 -9.93
N SER A 71 -13.81 2.24 -10.24
CA SER A 71 -12.50 2.18 -9.58
C SER A 71 -12.60 2.56 -8.10
N ILE A 72 -13.48 3.49 -7.72
CA ILE A 72 -13.77 3.83 -6.32
C ILE A 72 -14.36 2.61 -5.60
N SER A 73 -15.33 1.93 -6.20
CA SER A 73 -15.96 0.73 -5.62
C SER A 73 -14.94 -0.40 -5.43
N GLU A 74 -14.11 -0.67 -6.45
CA GLU A 74 -13.03 -1.67 -6.37
C GLU A 74 -12.04 -1.37 -5.25
N PHE A 75 -11.58 -0.11 -5.14
CA PHE A 75 -10.66 0.31 -4.07
C PHE A 75 -11.29 0.20 -2.70
N THR A 76 -12.56 0.56 -2.57
CA THR A 76 -13.29 0.46 -1.31
C THR A 76 -13.43 -1.00 -0.89
N ALA A 77 -13.71 -1.90 -1.83
CA ALA A 77 -13.80 -3.33 -1.55
C ALA A 77 -12.46 -3.95 -1.12
N ILE A 78 -11.34 -3.52 -1.73
CA ILE A 78 -9.99 -4.05 -1.40
C ILE A 78 -9.45 -3.47 -0.09
N THR A 79 -9.57 -2.14 0.09
CA THR A 79 -8.91 -1.43 1.19
C THR A 79 -9.80 -1.22 2.41
N GLY A 80 -11.11 -1.42 2.27
CA GLY A 80 -12.10 -1.09 3.30
C GLY A 80 -12.33 0.42 3.50
N GLN A 81 -11.67 1.27 2.71
CA GLN A 81 -11.75 2.73 2.82
C GLN A 81 -12.14 3.37 1.50
N ILE A 82 -12.89 4.49 1.57
CA ILE A 82 -13.24 5.26 0.38
C ILE A 82 -12.00 6.02 -0.10
N PRO A 83 -11.54 5.82 -1.37
CA PRO A 83 -10.36 6.48 -1.89
C PRO A 83 -10.58 7.98 -2.14
N LEU A 84 -9.50 8.76 -2.00
CA LEU A 84 -9.44 10.16 -2.40
C LEU A 84 -9.13 10.27 -3.90
N ILE A 85 -9.91 11.07 -4.63
CA ILE A 85 -9.66 11.37 -6.04
C ILE A 85 -8.48 12.36 -6.16
N THR A 86 -7.48 12.01 -6.96
CA THR A 86 -6.31 12.86 -7.20
C THR A 86 -6.50 13.72 -8.44
N ARG A 87 -6.21 15.01 -8.30
CA ARG A 87 -6.30 16.02 -9.36
C ARG A 87 -4.92 16.47 -9.81
N SER A 88 -4.81 16.91 -11.06
CA SER A 88 -3.59 17.45 -11.63
C SER A 88 -3.21 18.78 -10.98
N LYS A 89 -1.92 18.94 -10.68
CA LYS A 89 -1.36 20.20 -10.16
C LYS A 89 -0.85 21.14 -11.25
N LYS A 90 -0.63 20.62 -12.46
CA LYS A 90 -0.01 21.34 -13.58
C LYS A 90 -0.70 20.96 -14.88
N SER A 91 -0.78 21.92 -15.79
CA SER A 91 -1.24 21.71 -17.16
C SER A 91 -0.07 21.21 -18.03
N ILE A 92 -0.25 20.10 -18.74
CA ILE A 92 0.77 19.51 -19.62
C ILE A 92 0.11 19.14 -20.96
N ALA A 93 0.38 19.92 -22.00
CA ALA A 93 -0.22 19.77 -23.32
C ALA A 93 0.06 18.41 -23.97
N GLY A 94 1.27 17.85 -23.80
CA GLY A 94 1.66 16.55 -24.37
C GLY A 94 0.79 15.38 -23.88
N PHE A 95 0.24 15.49 -22.67
CA PHE A 95 -0.67 14.49 -22.10
C PHE A 95 -2.15 14.90 -22.20
N LYS A 96 -2.44 16.05 -22.81
CA LYS A 96 -3.78 16.65 -22.87
C LYS A 96 -4.38 16.89 -21.48
N ILE A 97 -3.54 17.22 -20.50
CA ILE A 97 -3.93 17.47 -19.10
C ILE A 97 -3.99 18.98 -18.85
N ARG A 98 -5.06 19.44 -18.22
CA ARG A 98 -5.23 20.78 -17.66
C ARG A 98 -5.14 20.70 -16.14
N GLU A 99 -4.94 21.83 -15.48
CA GLU A 99 -5.00 21.95 -14.02
C GLU A 99 -6.36 21.55 -13.45
N ASP A 100 -6.34 21.00 -12.24
CA ASP A 100 -7.49 20.51 -11.48
C ASP A 100 -8.30 19.39 -12.15
N MET A 101 -7.76 18.76 -13.19
CA MET A 101 -8.36 17.59 -13.83
C MET A 101 -8.19 16.35 -12.95
N GLU A 102 -9.26 15.58 -12.80
CA GLU A 102 -9.23 14.27 -12.16
C GLU A 102 -8.38 13.30 -13.01
N LEU A 103 -7.44 12.62 -12.36
CA LEU A 103 -6.46 11.72 -13.01
C LEU A 103 -6.33 10.36 -12.35
N GLY A 104 -6.74 10.21 -11.09
CA GLY A 104 -6.54 8.98 -10.36
C GLY A 104 -7.16 9.00 -8.99
N LEU A 105 -6.73 8.07 -8.16
CA LEU A 105 -7.28 7.83 -6.83
C LEU A 105 -6.23 7.23 -5.90
N THR A 106 -6.32 7.53 -4.62
CA THR A 106 -5.35 7.08 -3.61
C THR A 106 -6.00 6.81 -2.26
N VAL A 107 -5.45 5.83 -1.54
CA VAL A 107 -5.79 5.49 -0.15
C VAL A 107 -4.50 5.46 0.65
N THR A 108 -4.57 5.87 1.92
CA THR A 108 -3.47 5.67 2.88
C THR A 108 -4.00 4.78 3.99
N LEU A 109 -3.38 3.62 4.17
CA LEU A 109 -3.60 2.67 5.26
C LEU A 109 -2.57 2.89 6.37
#